data_AF-A0AAD8V5F1-F1
#
_entry.id   AF-A0AAD8V5F1-F1
#
_cell.length_a   1.000
_cell.length_b   1.000
_cell.length_c   1.000
_cell.angle_alpha   90.00
_cell.angle_beta   90.00
_cell.angle_gamma   90.00
#
_symmetry.space_group_name_H-M   'P 1'
#
loop_
_entity.id
_entity.type
_entity.pdbx_description
1 polymer ?
#
loop_
_entity_poly.entity_id
_entity_poly.type
_entity_poly.pdbx_seq_one_letter_code
_entity_poly.pdbx_strand_id
1 'polypeptide(L)'
;MSIIQQHTSATLSDAWRTINIDALQEDSACNFDTSTLRPPQPEIGEDEVRQLAGQVRQLLRGGDAEGALRGCLEFPVYNGPDAAKDAHLQTITEVLQSIKASEMTPLLKAIYGSAGGPELLDVLMKYIYKGMAGSAAGSGGLKSPPPQAAPTGFSQMGGRPGATNESVGSAMSVLLSWHEKVVDVAGLGTIGRVMTDWRRV
;
A
#
# COMPACT_ATOMS: atom_id res chain seq x y z
N MET A 1 41.12 51.21 -11.93
CA MET A 1 40.87 50.77 -10.55
C MET A 1 40.02 49.52 -10.62
N SER A 2 40.60 48.36 -10.34
CA SER A 2 39.91 47.06 -10.37
C SER A 2 39.24 46.85 -9.02
N ILE A 3 37.92 46.96 -8.97
CA ILE A 3 37.14 46.55 -7.79
C ILE A 3 37.11 45.02 -7.82
N ILE A 4 38.05 44.40 -7.11
CA ILE A 4 37.97 42.97 -6.81
C ILE A 4 36.83 42.85 -5.79
N GLN A 5 35.68 42.36 -6.25
CA GLN A 5 34.54 42.06 -5.39
C GLN A 5 34.94 40.90 -4.48
N GLN A 6 35.29 41.21 -3.23
CA GLN A 6 35.71 40.21 -2.26
C GLN A 6 34.52 39.33 -1.89
N HIS A 7 34.49 38.10 -2.42
CA HIS A 7 33.57 37.07 -1.96
C HIS A 7 33.99 36.63 -0.55
N THR A 8 33.20 36.99 0.47
CA THR A 8 33.37 36.50 1.83
C THR A 8 32.99 35.02 1.91
N SER A 9 33.62 34.25 2.80
CA SER A 9 33.34 32.81 2.99
C SER A 9 31.87 32.51 3.32
N ALA A 10 31.11 33.51 3.80
CA ALA A 10 29.66 33.43 4.00
C ALA A 10 28.86 33.32 2.68
N THR A 11 29.36 33.86 1.57
CA THR A 11 28.74 33.67 0.23
C THR A 11 29.08 32.31 -0.39
N LEU A 12 30.04 31.57 0.19
CA LEU A 12 30.41 30.21 -0.20
C LEU A 12 29.72 29.14 0.66
N SER A 13 29.10 29.52 1.79
CA SER A 13 28.32 28.62 2.65
C SER A 13 26.84 28.53 2.27
N ASP A 14 26.33 29.49 1.50
CA ASP A 14 25.00 29.36 0.89
C ASP A 14 25.09 28.26 -0.15
N ALA A 15 24.32 27.20 0.02
CA ALA A 15 24.29 26.05 -0.88
C ALA A 15 23.58 26.40 -2.21
N TRP A 16 23.99 27.48 -2.87
CA TRP A 16 23.33 28.10 -4.02
C TRP A 16 23.23 27.17 -5.23
N ARG A 17 24.12 26.18 -5.33
CA ARG A 17 24.07 25.13 -6.37
C ARG A 17 23.10 23.98 -6.07
N THR A 18 22.67 23.82 -4.83
CA THR A 18 21.73 22.75 -4.42
C THR A 18 20.32 23.27 -4.23
N ILE A 19 20.08 24.56 -4.45
CA ILE A 19 18.74 25.12 -4.44
C ILE A 19 17.97 24.54 -5.62
N ASN A 20 16.84 23.90 -5.33
CA ASN A 20 15.92 23.41 -6.35
C ASN A 20 15.12 24.59 -6.91
N ILE A 21 15.70 25.28 -7.89
CA ILE A 21 15.07 26.43 -8.56
C ILE A 21 13.81 26.03 -9.33
N ASP A 22 13.71 24.76 -9.76
CA ASP A 22 12.56 24.24 -10.50
C ASP A 22 11.30 24.16 -9.62
N ALA A 23 11.46 24.11 -8.29
CA ALA A 23 10.32 24.17 -7.37
C ALA A 23 9.64 25.56 -7.34
N LEU A 24 10.35 26.61 -7.77
CA LEU A 24 9.86 28.00 -7.75
C LEU A 24 9.20 28.41 -9.08
N GLN A 25 9.25 27.57 -10.10
CA GLN A 25 8.59 27.83 -11.38
C GLN A 25 7.08 27.60 -11.25
N GLU A 26 6.26 28.45 -11.89
CA GLU A 26 4.79 28.35 -11.84
C GLU A 26 4.29 27.04 -12.47
N ASP A 27 4.97 26.56 -13.52
CA ASP A 27 4.72 25.31 -14.22
C ASP A 27 5.38 24.08 -13.56
N SER A 28 5.98 24.25 -12.38
CA SER A 28 6.56 23.15 -11.63
C SER A 28 5.50 22.12 -11.26
N ALA A 29 5.79 20.85 -11.55
CA ALA A 29 4.94 19.73 -11.11
C ALA A 29 4.77 19.66 -9.59
N CYS A 30 5.70 20.25 -8.81
CA CYS A 30 5.61 20.35 -7.36
C CYS A 30 4.54 21.33 -6.87
N ASN A 31 4.14 22.29 -7.71
CA ASN A 31 3.16 23.33 -7.40
C ASN A 31 1.74 22.96 -7.84
N PHE A 32 1.58 21.81 -8.51
CA PHE A 32 0.28 21.32 -8.94
C PHE A 32 -0.55 20.83 -7.74
N ASP A 33 -1.76 21.39 -7.58
CA ASP A 33 -2.68 20.97 -6.53
C ASP A 33 -3.26 19.57 -6.82
N THR A 34 -2.64 18.56 -6.23
CA THR A 34 -3.06 17.16 -6.36
C THR A 34 -4.45 16.86 -5.78
N SER A 35 -5.04 17.75 -4.98
CA SER A 35 -6.40 17.58 -4.49
C SER A 35 -7.43 17.61 -5.62
N THR A 36 -7.15 18.37 -6.69
CA THR A 36 -7.99 18.48 -7.89
C THR A 36 -8.12 17.16 -8.66
N LEU A 37 -7.18 16.23 -8.47
CA LEU A 37 -7.20 14.91 -9.12
C LEU A 37 -8.00 13.86 -8.36
N ARG A 38 -8.49 14.19 -7.15
CA ARG A 38 -9.27 13.27 -6.33
C ARG A 38 -10.76 13.55 -6.52
N PRO A 39 -11.53 12.63 -7.14
CA PRO A 39 -12.98 12.77 -7.16
C PRO A 39 -13.51 12.78 -5.72
N PRO A 40 -14.61 13.51 -5.41
CA PRO A 40 -15.20 13.49 -4.08
C PRO A 40 -15.60 12.06 -3.70
N GLN A 41 -15.15 11.61 -2.53
CA GLN A 41 -15.43 10.27 -2.00
C GLN A 41 -16.13 10.39 -0.63
N PRO A 42 -17.09 9.51 -0.33
CA PRO A 42 -17.72 9.47 1.00
C PRO A 42 -16.66 9.14 2.06
N GLU A 43 -16.76 9.79 3.21
CA GLU A 43 -15.97 9.43 4.39
C GLU A 43 -16.49 8.12 4.96
N ILE A 44 -15.62 7.13 5.11
CA ILE A 44 -15.94 5.83 5.69
C ILE A 44 -15.30 5.77 7.08
N GLY A 45 -16.14 5.60 8.09
CA GLY A 45 -15.73 5.48 9.49
C GLY A 45 -15.18 4.09 9.83
N GLU A 46 -14.41 4.00 10.91
CA GLU A 46 -13.89 2.71 11.38
C GLU A 46 -15.01 1.75 11.79
N ASP A 47 -16.11 2.28 12.34
CA ASP A 47 -17.27 1.47 12.76
C ASP A 47 -17.95 0.77 11.58
N GLU A 48 -18.05 1.43 10.42
CA GLU A 48 -18.62 0.85 9.20
C GLU A 48 -17.74 -0.28 8.66
N VAL A 49 -16.42 -0.08 8.66
CA VAL A 49 -15.45 -1.12 8.27
C VAL A 49 -15.54 -2.33 9.20
N ARG A 50 -15.67 -2.11 10.51
CA ARG A 50 -15.84 -3.20 11.50
C ARG A 50 -17.14 -3.98 11.30
N GLN A 51 -18.23 -3.28 10.96
CA GLN A 51 -19.51 -3.94 10.65
C GLN A 51 -19.39 -4.81 9.38
N LEU A 52 -18.79 -4.27 8.32
CA LEU A 52 -18.53 -5.00 7.09
C LEU A 52 -17.63 -6.22 7.34
N ALA A 53 -16.57 -6.08 8.13
CA ALA A 53 -15.71 -7.19 8.51
C ALA A 53 -16.47 -8.31 9.25
N GLY A 54 -17.44 -7.95 10.09
CA GLY A 54 -18.35 -8.90 10.74
C GLY A 54 -19.18 -9.69 9.73
N GLN A 55 -19.80 -8.99 8.77
CA GLN A 55 -20.59 -9.60 7.70
C GLN A 55 -19.77 -10.53 6.81
N VAL A 56 -18.57 -10.10 6.40
CA VAL A 56 -17.64 -10.88 5.57
C VAL A 56 -17.24 -12.18 6.29
N ARG A 57 -16.89 -12.10 7.58
CA ARG A 57 -16.56 -13.29 8.38
C ARG A 57 -17.75 -14.24 8.51
N GLN A 58 -18.98 -13.73 8.54
CA GLN A 58 -20.18 -14.57 8.53
C GLN A 58 -20.35 -15.30 7.20
N LEU A 59 -20.15 -14.62 6.06
CA LEU A 59 -20.21 -15.22 4.72
C LEU A 59 -19.14 -16.32 4.56
N LEU A 60 -17.91 -16.07 5.02
CA LEU A 60 -16.84 -17.08 5.02
C LEU A 60 -17.21 -18.33 5.81
N ARG A 61 -17.84 -18.18 6.99
CA ARG A 61 -18.34 -19.32 7.78
C ARG A 61 -19.49 -20.07 7.09
N GLY A 62 -20.26 -19.37 6.26
CA GLY A 62 -21.30 -19.93 5.42
C GLY A 62 -20.78 -20.65 4.16
N GLY A 63 -19.47 -20.55 3.87
CA GLY A 63 -18.85 -21.11 2.68
C GLY A 63 -19.00 -20.26 1.42
N ASP A 64 -19.56 -19.05 1.52
CA ASP A 64 -19.71 -18.11 0.41
C ASP A 64 -18.51 -17.18 0.32
N ALA A 65 -17.42 -17.69 -0.26
CA ALA A 65 -16.18 -16.93 -0.44
C ALA A 65 -16.29 -15.87 -1.55
N GLU A 66 -17.12 -16.12 -2.57
CA GLU A 66 -17.34 -15.17 -3.67
C GLU A 66 -18.07 -13.93 -3.17
N GLY A 67 -19.18 -14.11 -2.45
CA GLY A 67 -19.94 -13.03 -1.83
C GLY A 67 -19.11 -12.26 -0.80
N ALA A 68 -18.29 -12.96 -0.01
CA ALA A 68 -17.37 -12.35 0.94
C ALA A 68 -16.34 -11.43 0.26
N LEU A 69 -15.66 -11.91 -0.79
CA LEU A 69 -14.67 -11.10 -1.51
C LEU A 69 -15.34 -9.93 -2.23
N ARG A 70 -16.45 -10.18 -2.93
CA ARG A 70 -17.19 -9.15 -3.65
C ARG A 70 -17.67 -8.04 -2.72
N GLY A 71 -18.23 -8.40 -1.56
CA GLY A 71 -18.68 -7.43 -0.55
C GLY A 71 -17.55 -6.53 -0.05
N CYS A 72 -16.33 -7.06 0.13
CA CYS A 72 -15.18 -6.23 0.47
C CYS A 72 -14.76 -5.26 -0.64
N LEU A 73 -14.87 -5.69 -1.90
CA LEU A 73 -14.38 -4.94 -3.07
C LEU A 73 -15.38 -3.89 -3.56
N GLU A 74 -16.68 -4.07 -3.31
CA GLU A 74 -17.72 -3.09 -3.64
C GLU A 74 -17.67 -1.84 -2.73
N PHE A 75 -17.10 -1.97 -1.52
CA PHE A 75 -16.98 -0.89 -0.54
C PHE A 75 -15.50 -0.58 -0.19
N PRO A 76 -14.69 -0.08 -1.14
CA PRO A 76 -13.30 0.28 -0.86
C PRO A 76 -13.18 1.54 -0.01
N VAL A 77 -12.24 1.52 0.94
CA VAL A 77 -11.97 2.64 1.86
C VAL A 77 -10.97 3.61 1.24
N TYR A 78 -11.44 4.53 0.39
CA TYR A 78 -10.59 5.58 -0.20
C TYR A 78 -10.38 6.78 0.73
N ASN A 79 -11.45 7.20 1.41
CA ASN A 79 -11.46 8.34 2.30
C ASN A 79 -11.87 7.89 3.71
N GLY A 80 -10.91 7.87 4.62
CA GLY A 80 -11.06 7.37 5.98
C GLY A 80 -9.71 7.37 6.70
N PRO A 81 -9.69 7.21 8.04
CA PRO A 81 -8.45 7.15 8.81
C PRO A 81 -7.60 5.94 8.41
N ASP A 82 -6.28 6.04 8.55
CA ASP A 82 -5.35 4.96 8.20
C ASP A 82 -5.71 3.64 8.89
N ALA A 83 -6.16 3.71 10.15
CA ALA A 83 -6.65 2.55 10.91
C ALA A 83 -7.83 1.83 10.25
N ALA A 84 -8.79 2.57 9.67
CA ALA A 84 -9.93 1.97 8.95
C ALA A 84 -9.47 1.31 7.65
N LYS A 85 -8.53 1.93 6.93
CA LYS A 85 -7.95 1.39 5.71
C LYS A 85 -7.15 0.11 5.97
N ASP A 86 -6.46 0.05 7.09
CA ASP A 86 -5.67 -1.12 7.51
C ASP A 86 -6.56 -2.25 8.03
N ALA A 87 -7.62 -1.93 8.77
CA ALA A 87 -8.63 -2.91 9.17
C ALA A 87 -9.34 -3.55 7.96
N HIS A 88 -9.64 -2.76 6.92
CA HIS A 88 -10.24 -3.27 5.69
C HIS A 88 -9.25 -4.15 4.89
N LEU A 89 -7.99 -3.72 4.79
CA LEU A 89 -6.92 -4.52 4.18
C LEU A 89 -6.75 -5.87 4.90
N GLN A 90 -6.78 -5.87 6.23
CA GLN A 90 -6.70 -7.09 7.03
C GLN A 90 -7.86 -8.04 6.72
N THR A 91 -9.07 -7.51 6.62
CA THR A 91 -10.27 -8.28 6.27
C THR A 91 -10.17 -8.90 4.88
N ILE A 92 -9.71 -8.13 3.88
CA ILE A 92 -9.46 -8.65 2.52
C ILE A 92 -8.40 -9.75 2.56
N THR A 93 -7.30 -9.53 3.28
CA THR A 93 -6.21 -10.52 3.38
C THR A 93 -6.70 -11.83 4.01
N GLU A 94 -7.55 -11.78 5.03
CA GLU A 94 -8.19 -12.96 5.63
C GLU A 94 -9.05 -13.72 4.60
N VAL A 95 -9.84 -13.02 3.79
CA VAL A 95 -10.63 -13.63 2.71
C VAL A 95 -9.71 -14.32 1.70
N LEU A 96 -8.68 -13.63 1.23
CA LEU A 96 -7.72 -14.15 0.23
C LEU A 96 -6.96 -15.39 0.73
N GLN A 97 -6.65 -15.46 2.02
CA GLN A 97 -6.00 -16.62 2.65
C GLN A 97 -6.95 -17.80 2.89
N SER A 98 -8.26 -17.54 3.01
CA SER A 98 -9.26 -18.59 3.24
C SER A 98 -9.62 -19.39 1.98
N ILE A 99 -9.39 -18.81 0.80
CA ILE A 99 -9.72 -19.41 -0.49
C ILE A 99 -8.61 -20.35 -0.94
N LYS A 100 -8.99 -21.53 -1.42
CA LYS A 100 -8.04 -22.54 -1.92
C LYS A 100 -7.48 -22.14 -3.28
N ALA A 101 -6.23 -22.52 -3.55
CA ALA A 101 -5.56 -22.24 -4.82
C ALA A 101 -6.34 -22.71 -6.06
N SER A 102 -7.06 -23.84 -5.96
CA SER A 102 -7.90 -24.38 -7.04
C SER A 102 -9.11 -23.52 -7.38
N GLU A 103 -9.57 -22.69 -6.46
CA GLU A 103 -10.80 -21.89 -6.58
C GLU A 103 -10.52 -20.43 -7.00
N MET A 104 -9.26 -19.99 -6.91
CA MET A 104 -8.87 -18.60 -7.24
C MET A 104 -9.27 -18.19 -8.66
N THR A 105 -8.87 -18.97 -9.67
CA THR A 105 -9.12 -18.61 -11.08
C THR A 105 -10.61 -18.67 -11.46
N PRO A 106 -11.38 -19.72 -11.09
CA PRO A 106 -12.82 -19.73 -11.32
C PRO A 106 -13.55 -18.56 -10.66
N LEU A 107 -13.20 -18.24 -9.41
CA LEU A 107 -13.83 -17.14 -8.65
C LEU A 107 -13.54 -15.79 -9.30
N LEU A 108 -12.29 -15.52 -9.69
CA LEU A 108 -11.94 -14.27 -10.38
C LEU A 108 -12.65 -14.11 -11.72
N LYS A 109 -12.82 -15.21 -12.48
CA LYS A 109 -13.58 -15.19 -13.73
C LYS A 109 -15.06 -14.91 -13.50
N ALA A 110 -15.65 -15.46 -12.44
CA ALA A 110 -17.03 -15.19 -12.06
C ALA A 110 -17.22 -13.71 -11.69
N ILE A 111 -16.35 -13.17 -10.84
CA ILE A 111 -16.36 -11.74 -10.47
C ILE A 111 -16.18 -10.86 -11.71
N TYR A 112 -15.19 -11.15 -12.56
CA TYR A 112 -14.92 -10.37 -13.77
C TYR A 112 -16.09 -10.36 -14.76
N GLY A 113 -16.79 -11.49 -14.91
CA GLY A 113 -17.98 -11.60 -15.76
C GLY A 113 -19.24 -10.94 -15.19
N SER A 114 -19.21 -10.55 -13.92
CA SER A 114 -20.35 -9.89 -13.27
C SER A 114 -20.39 -8.38 -13.53
N ALA A 115 -21.53 -7.75 -13.23
CA ALA A 115 -21.67 -6.30 -13.36
C ALA A 115 -20.65 -5.57 -12.46
N GLY A 116 -19.84 -4.69 -13.05
CA GLY A 116 -18.76 -3.98 -12.35
C GLY A 116 -17.49 -4.81 -12.10
N GLY A 117 -17.44 -6.06 -12.58
CA GLY A 117 -16.33 -7.00 -12.35
C GLY A 117 -14.92 -6.46 -12.64
N PRO A 118 -14.67 -5.80 -13.79
CA PRO A 118 -13.37 -5.24 -14.10
C PRO A 118 -12.87 -4.23 -13.07
N GLU A 119 -13.76 -3.35 -12.57
CA GLU A 119 -13.44 -2.36 -11.55
C GLU A 119 -13.14 -3.04 -10.20
N LEU A 120 -13.87 -4.10 -9.86
CA LEU A 120 -13.61 -4.87 -8.63
C LEU A 120 -12.22 -5.53 -8.66
N LEU A 121 -11.78 -6.03 -9.82
CA LEU A 121 -10.43 -6.59 -9.95
C LEU A 121 -9.34 -5.51 -9.90
N ASP A 122 -9.61 -4.32 -10.43
CA ASP A 122 -8.71 -3.18 -10.27
C ASP A 122 -8.61 -2.77 -8.79
N VAL A 123 -9.74 -2.74 -8.05
CA VAL A 123 -9.75 -2.50 -6.59
C VAL A 123 -8.98 -3.57 -5.84
N LEU A 124 -9.19 -4.85 -6.18
CA LEU A 124 -8.45 -5.96 -5.59
C LEU A 124 -6.94 -5.79 -5.82
N MET A 125 -6.54 -5.41 -7.03
CA MET A 125 -5.14 -5.16 -7.37
C MET A 125 -4.54 -4.01 -6.54
N LYS A 126 -5.32 -2.94 -6.24
CA LYS A 126 -4.87 -1.90 -5.28
C LYS A 126 -4.57 -2.46 -3.90
N TYR A 127 -5.47 -3.29 -3.35
CA TYR A 127 -5.28 -3.90 -2.03
C TYR A 127 -4.13 -4.90 -2.02
N ILE A 128 -3.89 -5.62 -3.12
CA ILE A 128 -2.72 -6.49 -3.28
C ILE A 128 -1.41 -5.66 -3.19
N TYR A 129 -1.30 -4.55 -3.92
CA TYR A 129 -0.12 -3.67 -3.82
C TYR A 129 0.03 -3.06 -2.43
N LYS A 130 -1.07 -2.64 -1.80
CA LYS A 130 -1.05 -2.12 -0.42
C LYS A 130 -0.56 -3.19 0.57
N GLY A 131 -1.08 -4.41 0.48
CA GLY A 131 -0.67 -5.55 1.32
C GLY A 131 0.81 -5.90 1.16
N MET A 132 1.31 -5.87 -0.07
CA MET A 132 2.74 -6.09 -0.35
C MET A 132 3.62 -4.98 0.23
N ALA A 133 3.19 -3.72 0.14
CA ALA A 133 3.92 -2.59 0.72
C ALA A 133 4.02 -2.67 2.25
N GLY A 134 2.94 -3.07 2.94
CA GLY A 134 2.92 -3.25 4.40
C GLY A 134 3.87 -4.36 4.87
N SER A 135 4.00 -5.44 4.10
CA SER A 135 4.92 -6.54 4.40
C SER A 135 6.39 -6.18 4.11
N ALA A 136 6.65 -5.36 3.07
CA ALA A 136 7.99 -4.88 2.74
C ALA A 136 8.58 -3.95 3.83
N ALA A 137 7.73 -3.15 4.49
CA ALA A 137 8.12 -2.28 5.61
C ALA A 137 8.69 -3.06 6.81
N GLY A 138 8.27 -4.32 7.01
CA GLY A 138 8.82 -5.22 8.03
C GLY A 138 10.21 -5.78 7.70
N SER A 139 10.54 -5.88 6.41
CA SER A 139 11.82 -6.46 5.92
C SER A 139 12.92 -5.44 5.58
N GLY A 140 12.59 -4.15 5.50
CA GLY A 140 13.43 -3.12 4.84
C GLY A 140 14.07 -2.08 5.75
N GLY A 141 14.21 -2.34 7.05
CA GLY A 141 14.88 -1.43 7.98
C GLY A 141 16.41 -1.41 7.82
N LEU A 142 16.94 -0.88 6.72
CA LEU A 142 18.33 -0.39 6.67
C LEU A 142 18.41 0.87 7.54
N LYS A 143 18.40 0.69 8.87
CA LYS A 143 18.82 1.75 9.80
C LYS A 143 20.31 1.94 9.58
N SER A 144 20.68 3.08 9.02
CA SER A 144 22.05 3.60 9.01
C SER A 144 22.65 3.41 10.41
N PRO A 145 23.88 2.88 10.55
CA PRO A 145 24.51 2.79 11.85
C PRO A 145 24.63 4.20 12.45
N PRO A 146 24.18 4.46 13.69
CA PRO A 146 24.56 5.68 14.38
C PRO A 146 26.09 5.69 14.57
N PRO A 147 26.75 6.86 14.52
CA PRO A 147 28.18 6.94 14.77
C PRO A 147 28.48 6.48 16.19
N GLN A 148 29.22 5.38 16.29
CA GLN A 148 29.52 4.67 17.53
C GLN A 148 30.65 5.38 18.28
N ALA A 149 30.33 6.02 19.41
CA ALA A 149 31.30 6.32 20.45
C ALA A 149 31.30 5.17 21.47
N ALA A 150 32.44 4.50 21.63
CA ALA A 150 32.70 3.54 22.72
C ALA A 150 32.86 4.29 24.06
N PRO A 151 32.55 3.71 25.24
CA PRO A 151 33.36 2.62 25.80
C PRO A 151 32.62 1.52 26.63
N THR A 152 33.23 0.33 26.65
CA THR A 152 33.28 -0.70 27.73
C THR A 152 32.03 -1.04 28.56
N GLY A 153 31.53 -2.28 28.44
CA GLY A 153 30.60 -2.87 29.43
C GLY A 153 30.16 -4.31 29.10
N PHE A 154 30.20 -5.17 30.11
CA PHE A 154 30.12 -6.65 30.10
C PHE A 154 28.67 -7.20 29.96
N SER A 155 28.56 -8.43 29.41
CA SER A 155 27.39 -9.20 28.95
C SER A 155 26.18 -9.37 29.90
N GLN A 156 24.96 -9.48 29.35
CA GLN A 156 24.03 -10.63 29.56
C GLN A 156 22.72 -10.51 28.74
N MET A 157 22.24 -11.67 28.29
CA MET A 157 20.87 -12.06 27.89
C MET A 157 20.52 -12.10 26.39
N GLY A 158 20.26 -13.32 25.94
CA GLY A 158 19.84 -13.64 24.58
C GLY A 158 18.37 -13.39 24.29
N GLY A 159 18.08 -13.26 23.00
CA GLY A 159 16.75 -13.35 22.40
C GLY A 159 16.90 -14.01 21.03
N ARG A 160 16.26 -15.16 20.83
CA ARG A 160 16.18 -15.87 19.55
C ARG A 160 15.47 -14.99 18.51
N PRO A 161 16.05 -14.72 17.33
CA PRO A 161 15.31 -14.13 16.22
C PRO A 161 14.72 -15.27 15.38
N GLY A 162 13.42 -15.53 15.44
CA GLY A 162 12.89 -16.64 14.62
C GLY A 162 11.41 -16.98 14.68
N ALA A 163 10.50 -16.07 15.02
CA ALA A 163 9.06 -16.43 15.06
C ALA A 163 8.10 -15.41 14.41
N THR A 164 8.59 -14.24 13.98
CA THR A 164 7.74 -13.22 13.33
C THR A 164 7.86 -13.19 11.81
N ASN A 165 8.90 -13.82 11.24
CA ASN A 165 9.22 -13.66 9.82
C ASN A 165 8.51 -14.68 8.90
N GLU A 166 8.12 -15.85 9.41
CA GLU A 166 7.43 -16.88 8.61
C GLU A 166 6.02 -16.47 8.21
N SER A 167 5.32 -15.74 9.09
CA SER A 167 3.96 -15.22 8.84
C SER A 167 3.93 -14.21 7.69
N VAL A 168 4.91 -13.30 7.64
CA VAL A 168 5.02 -12.27 6.60
C VAL A 168 5.38 -12.90 5.25
N GLY A 169 6.30 -13.87 5.23
CA GLY A 169 6.66 -14.60 4.01
C GLY A 169 5.49 -15.40 3.42
N SER A 170 4.67 -16.01 4.26
CA SER A 170 3.46 -16.73 3.84
C SER A 170 2.38 -15.78 3.29
N ALA A 171 2.17 -14.62 3.92
CA ALA A 171 1.23 -13.62 3.40
C ALA A 171 1.67 -13.07 2.03
N MET A 172 2.98 -12.84 1.84
CA MET A 172 3.52 -12.38 0.56
C MET A 172 3.35 -13.39 -0.58
N SER A 173 3.56 -14.69 -0.32
CA SER A 173 3.38 -15.72 -1.35
C SER A 173 1.91 -15.83 -1.80
N VAL A 174 0.96 -15.66 -0.86
CA VAL A 174 -0.48 -15.60 -1.17
C VAL A 174 -0.77 -14.38 -2.05
N LEU A 175 -0.30 -13.18 -1.68
CA LEU A 175 -0.53 -11.96 -2.46
C LEU A 175 0.06 -12.04 -3.87
N LEU A 176 1.26 -12.62 -4.03
CA LEU A 176 1.87 -12.83 -5.35
C LEU A 176 1.08 -13.83 -6.20
N SER A 177 0.56 -14.90 -5.58
CA SER A 177 -0.30 -15.86 -6.27
C SER A 177 -1.60 -15.21 -6.75
N TRP A 178 -2.21 -14.37 -5.90
CA TRP A 178 -3.40 -13.59 -6.28
C TRP A 178 -3.10 -12.58 -7.37
N HIS A 179 -1.97 -11.88 -7.30
CA HIS A 179 -1.52 -10.96 -8.34
C HIS A 179 -1.44 -11.66 -9.70
N GLU A 180 -0.76 -12.80 -9.77
CA GLU A 180 -0.67 -13.62 -11.00
C GLU A 180 -2.07 -13.93 -11.55
N LYS A 181 -2.98 -14.43 -10.71
CA LYS A 181 -4.32 -14.83 -11.17
C LYS A 181 -5.22 -13.66 -11.57
N VAL A 182 -5.08 -12.50 -10.92
CA VAL A 182 -5.80 -11.29 -11.35
C VAL A 182 -5.28 -10.82 -12.71
N VAL A 183 -3.97 -10.85 -12.94
CA VAL A 183 -3.39 -10.49 -14.25
C VAL A 183 -3.78 -11.49 -15.34
N ASP A 184 -3.83 -12.79 -15.04
CA ASP A 184 -4.29 -13.81 -15.98
C ASP A 184 -5.75 -13.58 -16.44
N VAL A 185 -6.61 -13.07 -15.55
CA VAL A 185 -8.05 -12.87 -15.83
C VAL A 185 -8.35 -11.48 -16.38
N ALA A 186 -7.82 -10.42 -15.79
CA ALA A 186 -8.10 -9.03 -16.15
C ALA A 186 -7.11 -8.44 -17.17
N GLY A 187 -5.99 -9.13 -17.41
CA GLY A 187 -4.89 -8.65 -18.24
C GLY A 187 -4.02 -7.59 -17.57
N LEU A 188 -2.97 -7.16 -18.29
CA LEU A 188 -2.00 -6.15 -17.81
C LEU A 188 -2.62 -4.76 -17.59
N GLY A 189 -3.79 -4.48 -18.19
CA GLY A 189 -4.46 -3.19 -18.06
C GLY A 189 -4.85 -2.85 -16.61
N THR A 190 -5.10 -3.87 -15.77
CA THR A 190 -5.42 -3.67 -14.35
C THR A 190 -4.27 -2.99 -13.60
N ILE A 191 -3.02 -3.36 -13.91
CA ILE A 191 -1.83 -2.75 -13.31
C ILE A 191 -1.74 -1.27 -13.72
N GLY A 192 -1.88 -0.99 -15.02
CA GLY A 192 -1.82 0.38 -15.54
C GLY A 192 -2.89 1.30 -14.94
N ARG A 193 -4.12 0.81 -14.78
CA ARG A 193 -5.20 1.56 -14.13
C ARG A 193 -4.93 1.81 -12.65
N VAL A 194 -4.40 0.82 -11.93
CA VAL A 194 -4.02 1.00 -10.52
C VAL A 194 -2.88 2.00 -10.34
N MET A 195 -1.85 1.97 -11.19
CA MET A 195 -0.71 2.90 -11.12
C MET A 195 -1.11 4.36 -11.44
N THR A 196 -2.22 4.57 -12.14
CA THR A 196 -2.70 5.90 -12.53
C THR A 196 -3.86 6.41 -11.68
N ASP A 197 -4.40 5.58 -10.79
CA ASP A 197 -5.55 5.95 -9.97
C ASP A 197 -5.13 6.80 -8.76
N TRP A 198 -5.74 7.98 -8.65
CA TRP A 198 -5.52 8.92 -7.56
C TRP A 198 -6.32 8.61 -6.29
N ARG A 199 -7.28 7.67 -6.35
CA ARG A 199 -8.02 7.16 -5.19
C ARG A 199 -7.16 6.10 -4.47
N ARG A 200 -6.58 6.50 -3.33
CA ARG A 200 -5.69 5.65 -2.53
C ARG A 200 -6.44 4.91 -1.42
N VAL A 201 -6.31 3.59 -1.43
CA VAL A 201 -6.72 2.69 -0.33
C VAL A 201 -5.64 2.58 0.74
#